data_AF-A0A3D1PAL7-F1
#
_entry.id   AF-A0A3D1PAL7-F1
#
_cell.length_a   1.000
_cell.length_b   1.000
_cell.length_c   1.000
_cell.angle_alpha   90.00
_cell.angle_beta   90.00
_cell.angle_gamma   90.00
#
_symmetry.space_group_name_H-M   'P 1'
#
loop_
_entity.id
_entity.type
_entity.pdbx_description
1 polymer ?
#
loop_
_entity_poly.entity_id
_entity_poly.type
_entity_poly.pdbx_seq_one_letter_code
_entity_poly.pdbx_strand_id
1 'polypeptide(L)' 'ENGEVCEWWNPRWIPLTSNFCGDHHCLDLSASLRGSQGQIIEMWHDVDMRPIVAPSFKAWLE' A
#
# COMPACT_ATOMS: atom_id res chain seq x y z
N GLU A 1 -12.47 11.99 -8.68
CA GLU A 1 -12.75 10.84 -7.80
C GLU A 1 -11.55 9.90 -7.87
N ASN A 2 -10.69 10.03 -6.86
CA ASN A 2 -9.26 9.68 -6.90
C ASN A 2 -9.07 8.21 -6.49
N GLY A 3 -8.07 7.52 -7.03
CA GLY A 3 -7.81 6.08 -6.84
C GLY A 3 -7.37 5.67 -5.43
N GLU A 4 -8.10 6.08 -4.41
CA GLU A 4 -7.83 5.80 -3.00
C GLU A 4 -8.54 4.51 -2.56
N VAL A 5 -7.81 3.67 -1.81
CA VAL A 5 -8.36 2.44 -1.23
C VAL A 5 -8.91 2.77 0.16
N CYS A 6 -10.24 2.83 0.32
CA CYS A 6 -10.92 3.11 1.60
C CYS A 6 -10.99 1.90 2.55
N GLU A 7 -9.96 1.06 2.60
CA GLU A 7 -9.91 -0.07 3.54
C GLU A 7 -8.96 0.25 4.70
N TRP A 8 -9.37 -0.04 5.94
CA TRP A 8 -8.48 0.12 7.10
C TRP A 8 -7.32 -0.89 7.07
N TRP A 9 -7.58 -2.13 6.67
CA TRP A 9 -6.56 -3.16 6.51
C TRP A 9 -7.03 -4.26 5.56
N ASN A 10 -6.10 -4.88 4.83
CA ASN A 10 -6.36 -6.04 3.99
C ASN A 10 -5.30 -7.13 4.23
N PRO A 11 -5.68 -8.42 4.37
CA PRO A 11 -4.72 -9.52 4.50
C PRO A 11 -3.80 -9.70 3.28
N ARG A 12 -4.14 -9.09 2.14
CA ARG A 12 -3.36 -9.11 0.91
C ARG A 12 -2.39 -7.92 0.80
N TRP A 13 -2.27 -7.09 1.84
CA TRP A 13 -1.21 -6.09 1.96
C TRP A 13 -0.06 -6.67 2.76
N ILE A 14 1.01 -7.04 2.07
CA ILE A 14 2.17 -7.70 2.70
C ILE A 14 3.15 -6.63 3.17
N PRO A 15 3.35 -6.42 4.48
CA PRO A 15 4.28 -5.40 4.98
C PRO A 15 5.72 -5.77 4.61
N LEU A 16 6.44 -4.81 4.03
CA LEU A 16 7.83 -4.94 3.59
C LEU A 16 8.79 -4.19 4.52
N THR A 17 8.32 -3.08 5.11
CA THR A 17 9.08 -2.28 6.08
C THR A 17 8.29 -2.10 7.36
N SER A 18 8.96 -1.68 8.42
CA SER A 18 8.32 -1.19 9.65
C SER A 18 9.10 0.01 10.13
N ASN A 19 8.41 1.10 10.48
CA ASN A 19 9.03 2.22 11.20
C ASN A 19 9.06 2.00 12.73
N PHE A 20 8.62 0.81 13.21
CA PHE A 20 8.44 0.46 14.62
C PHE A 20 7.40 1.31 15.39
N CYS A 21 6.63 2.13 14.68
CA CYS A 21 5.51 2.91 15.21
C CYS A 21 4.16 2.53 14.59
N GLY A 22 4.12 1.50 13.73
CA GLY A 22 2.90 0.96 13.14
C GLY A 22 2.69 1.27 11.66
N ASP A 23 3.59 2.04 11.04
CA ASP A 23 3.49 2.36 9.61
C ASP A 23 4.37 1.44 8.77
N HIS A 24 3.86 1.11 7.59
CA HIS A 24 4.42 0.11 6.71
C HIS A 24 4.36 0.55 5.25
N HIS A 25 5.42 0.28 4.49
CA HIS A 25 5.26 0.06 3.06
C HIS A 25 4.75 -1.36 2.85
N CYS A 26 3.66 -1.49 2.11
CA CYS A 26 3.03 -2.77 1.85
C CYS A 26 3.03 -3.08 0.35
N LEU A 27 3.32 -4.33 0.00
CA LEU A 27 3.01 -4.88 -1.31
C LEU A 27 1.50 -5.13 -1.39
N ASP A 28 0.81 -4.43 -2.28
CA ASP A 28 -0.65 -4.53 -2.43
C ASP A 28 -1.05 -5.59 -3.47
N LEU A 29 -1.53 -6.74 -2.99
CA LEU A 29 -2.07 -7.83 -3.82
C LEU A 29 -3.61 -7.81 -3.89
N SER A 30 -4.22 -6.72 -3.41
CA SER A 30 -5.67 -6.49 -3.39
C SER A 30 -6.16 -5.47 -4.41
N ALA A 31 -5.23 -4.72 -5.02
CA ALA A 31 -5.50 -3.65 -5.97
C ALA A 31 -6.65 -4.01 -6.93
N SER A 32 -7.71 -3.21 -6.89
CA SER A 32 -8.88 -3.33 -7.77
C SER A 32 -8.72 -2.42 -9.00
N LEU A 33 -9.81 -2.13 -9.72
CA LEU A 33 -9.87 -1.39 -11.00
C LEU A 33 -9.05 -0.08 -11.10
N ARG A 34 -8.60 0.50 -9.97
CA ARG A 34 -7.92 1.80 -9.89
C ARG A 34 -6.43 1.72 -9.52
N GLY A 35 -5.87 0.53 -9.33
CA GLY A 35 -4.44 0.30 -9.05
C GLY A 35 -3.86 -0.85 -9.85
N SER A 36 -2.56 -1.10 -9.70
CA SER A 36 -1.89 -2.27 -10.27
C SER A 36 -1.62 -3.32 -9.20
N GLN A 37 -1.93 -4.58 -9.52
CA GLN A 37 -1.57 -5.69 -8.64
C GLN A 37 -0.05 -5.71 -8.44
N GLY A 38 0.40 -5.71 -7.18
CA GLY A 38 1.82 -5.65 -6.82
C GLY A 38 2.40 -4.24 -6.75
N GLN A 39 1.57 -3.18 -6.76
CA GLN A 39 1.97 -1.83 -6.39
C GLN A 39 2.41 -1.75 -4.93
N ILE A 40 3.15 -0.69 -4.58
CA ILE A 40 3.52 -0.40 -3.20
C ILE A 40 2.62 0.72 -2.68
N ILE A 41 1.98 0.45 -1.56
CA ILE A 41 1.21 1.44 -0.81
C ILE A 41 1.93 1.79 0.49
N GLU A 42 1.67 2.99 0.99
CA GLU A 42 1.98 3.35 2.37
C GLU A 42 0.74 3.11 3.25
N MET A 43 0.90 2.33 4.31
CA MET A 43 -0.13 2.06 5.30
C MET A 43 0.25 2.78 6.59
N TRP A 44 -0.57 3.76 6.96
CA TRP A 44 -0.48 4.46 8.23
C TRP A 44 -1.41 3.81 9.26
N HIS A 45 -0.95 3.70 10.50
CA HIS A 45 -1.70 3.03 11.56
C HIS A 45 -2.90 3.82 12.10
N ASP A 46 -2.93 5.14 11.88
CA ASP A 46 -3.88 6.08 12.45
C ASP A 46 -4.75 6.80 11.40
N VAL A 47 -4.51 6.54 10.12
CA VAL A 47 -5.23 7.15 8.98
C VAL A 47 -5.64 6.06 7.98
N ASP A 48 -6.80 6.21 7.34
CA ASP A 48 -7.38 5.24 6.42
C ASP A 48 -6.91 5.40 4.96
N MET A 49 -6.26 6.52 4.63
CA MET A 49 -5.66 6.75 3.31
C MET A 49 -4.56 5.74 2.99
N ARG A 50 -4.53 5.25 1.75
CA ARG A 50 -3.50 4.31 1.23
C ARG A 50 -2.81 4.90 0.01
N PRO A 51 -1.83 5.80 0.18
CA PRO A 51 -1.08 6.36 -0.95
C PRO A 51 -0.35 5.27 -1.72
N ILE A 52 -0.45 5.27 -3.05
CA ILE A 52 0.40 4.45 -3.92
C ILE A 52 1.72 5.19 -4.10
N VAL A 53 2.81 4.61 -3.59
CA VAL A 53 4.15 5.22 -3.65
C VAL A 53 5.01 4.67 -4.79
N ALA A 54 4.67 3.49 -5.31
CA ALA A 54 5.32 2.93 -6.51
C ALA A 54 4.39 1.96 -7.25
N PRO A 55 4.48 1.87 -8.60
CA PRO A 55 3.62 0.98 -9.39
C PRO A 55 3.99 -0.51 -9.28
N SER A 56 5.19 -0.84 -8.78
CA SER A 56 5.64 -2.21 -8.56
C SER A 56 6.74 -2.29 -7.50
N PHE A 57 6.97 -3.48 -6.93
CA PHE A 57 8.09 -3.72 -6.02
C PHE A 57 9.46 -3.40 -6.65
N LYS A 58 9.65 -3.70 -7.94
CA LYS A 58 10.90 -3.38 -8.64
C LYS A 58 11.12 -1.87 -8.71
N ALA A 59 10.11 -1.13 -9.17
CA ALA A 59 10.19 0.33 -9.30
C ALA A 59 10.37 1.05 -7.96
N TRP A 60 10.06 0.40 -6.84
CA TRP A 60 10.29 0.94 -5.50
C TRP A 60 11.74 0.78 -5.02
N LEU A 61 12.50 -0.18 -5.58
CA LEU A 61 13.90 -0.43 -5.21
C LEU A 61 14.92 0.31 -6.10
N GLU A 62 14.47 0.84 -7.25
CA GLU A 62 15.28 1.61 -8.21
C GLU A 62 15.23 3.12 -7.88
#